data_AF-A0A7X9VX22-F1
#
_entry.id   AF-A0A7X9VX22-F1
#
_cell.length_a   1.000
_cell.length_b   1.000
_cell.length_c   1.000
_cell.angle_alpha   90.00
_cell.angle_beta   90.00
_cell.angle_gamma   90.00
#
_symmetry.space_group_name_H-M   'P 1'
#
loop_
_entity.id
_entity.type
_entity.pdbx_description
1 polymer ?
#
loop_
_entity_poly.entity_id
_entity_poly.type
_entity_poly.pdbx_seq_one_letter_code
_entity_poly.pdbx_strand_id
1 'polypeptide(L)'
;MRNAPDPFAPPRKQRAVRQNSLLWILDPLEQDANYVRRKMFGCDAAYLDDMLYLVVADRDEPWNGVMVCTSHERQAALMADIPNLNPHPELGKWLYLPQTDESFETIAAQLVDLALARDPRLGVVPKPKARRRKPWRTEA
;
A
#
# COMPACT_ATOMS: atom_id res chain seq x y z
N MET A 1 -0.25 43.98 0.12
CA MET A 1 -0.06 43.63 1.54
C MET A 1 -0.55 42.21 1.74
N ARG A 2 0.32 41.26 2.12
CA ARG A 2 -0.04 39.82 2.22
C ARG A 2 -0.79 39.62 3.54
N ASN A 3 -2.03 39.13 3.45
CA ASN A 3 -2.90 38.89 4.60
C ASN A 3 -2.27 37.83 5.51
N ALA A 4 -1.84 38.20 6.71
CA ALA A 4 -1.36 37.25 7.70
C ALA A 4 -2.58 36.51 8.30
N PRO A 5 -2.54 35.19 8.48
CA PRO A 5 -3.64 34.47 9.12
C PRO A 5 -3.77 34.92 10.58
N ASP A 6 -5.01 35.17 10.99
CA ASP A 6 -5.38 35.60 12.35
C ASP A 6 -4.88 34.60 13.40
N PRO A 7 -4.16 35.04 14.46
CA PRO A 7 -3.55 34.16 15.46
C PRO A 7 -4.58 33.51 16.40
N PHE A 8 -5.83 33.96 16.39
CA PHE A 8 -6.93 33.42 17.20
C PHE A 8 -7.92 32.62 16.34
N ALA A 9 -7.66 32.43 15.06
CA ALA A 9 -8.45 31.56 14.22
C ALA A 9 -8.41 30.13 14.79
N PRO A 10 -9.56 29.44 14.91
CA PRO A 10 -9.58 28.06 15.35
C PRO A 10 -8.68 27.22 14.43
N PRO A 11 -7.95 26.22 14.97
CA PRO A 11 -7.12 25.35 14.14
C PRO A 11 -8.00 24.78 13.02
N ARG A 12 -7.54 24.89 11.77
CA ARG A 12 -8.24 24.31 10.62
C ARG A 12 -8.63 22.88 11.00
N LYS A 13 -9.94 22.58 11.01
CA LYS A 13 -10.47 21.24 11.31
C LYS A 13 -9.61 20.21 10.58
N GLN A 14 -8.73 19.55 11.32
CA GLN A 14 -7.82 18.57 10.76
C GLN A 14 -8.73 17.40 10.42
N ARG A 15 -9.03 17.23 9.12
CA ARG A 15 -9.90 16.18 8.63
C ARG A 15 -9.31 14.87 9.16
N ALA A 16 -10.03 14.19 10.05
CA ALA A 16 -9.56 12.97 10.68
C ALA A 16 -8.99 12.06 9.58
N VAL A 17 -7.74 11.64 9.74
CA VAL A 17 -7.10 10.75 8.78
C VAL A 17 -7.95 9.49 8.74
N ARG A 18 -8.67 9.26 7.64
CA ARG A 18 -9.47 8.05 7.47
C ARG A 18 -8.55 6.86 7.71
N GLN A 19 -8.88 6.09 8.75
CA GLN A 19 -8.26 4.79 8.95
C GLN A 19 -8.85 3.86 7.90
N ASN A 20 -8.00 3.03 7.31
CA ASN A 20 -8.44 2.09 6.32
C ASN A 20 -9.12 0.92 7.04
N SER A 21 -10.35 0.60 6.66
CA SER A 21 -11.14 -0.48 7.25
C SER A 21 -10.47 -1.85 7.13
N LEU A 22 -9.63 -2.04 6.10
CA LEU A 22 -8.90 -3.28 5.80
C LEU A 22 -7.55 -3.39 6.51
N LEU A 23 -7.25 -2.52 7.48
CA LEU A 23 -5.99 -2.57 8.22
C LEU A 23 -5.78 -3.88 8.97
N TRP A 24 -6.84 -4.56 9.38
CA TRP A 24 -6.79 -5.85 10.08
C TRP A 24 -6.01 -6.92 9.32
N ILE A 25 -5.95 -6.82 7.98
CA ILE A 25 -5.17 -7.74 7.13
C ILE A 25 -3.68 -7.58 7.40
N LEU A 26 -3.23 -6.39 7.77
CA LEU A 26 -1.82 -6.13 8.06
C LEU A 26 -1.43 -6.42 9.50
N ASP A 27 -2.39 -6.61 10.40
CA ASP A 27 -2.17 -6.86 11.83
C ASP A 27 -1.18 -8.03 12.10
N PRO A 28 -1.28 -9.18 11.40
CA PRO A 28 -0.32 -10.27 11.59
C PRO A 28 1.10 -9.92 11.16
N LEU A 29 1.26 -8.99 10.21
CA LEU A 29 2.57 -8.52 9.75
C LEU A 29 3.20 -7.58 10.77
N GLU A 30 2.41 -6.87 11.58
CA GLU A 30 2.92 -5.99 12.63
C GLU A 30 3.68 -6.75 13.72
N GLN A 31 3.49 -8.07 13.82
CA GLN A 31 4.26 -8.95 14.70
C GLN A 31 5.70 -9.16 14.23
N ASP A 32 6.01 -8.87 12.96
CA ASP A 32 7.35 -9.01 12.42
C ASP A 32 8.23 -7.80 12.75
N ALA A 33 9.45 -8.03 13.25
CA ALA A 33 10.38 -6.96 13.59
C ALA A 33 10.82 -6.12 12.39
N ASN A 34 10.73 -6.65 11.16
CA ASN A 34 11.13 -5.96 9.93
C ASN A 34 9.93 -5.33 9.22
N TYR A 35 8.76 -5.33 9.85
CA TYR A 35 7.57 -4.72 9.30
C TYR A 35 7.62 -3.20 9.41
N VAL A 36 7.31 -2.55 8.29
CA VAL A 36 7.13 -1.11 8.23
C VAL A 36 5.85 -0.79 7.47
N ARG A 37 4.92 -0.13 8.15
CA ARG A 37 3.74 0.43 7.48
C ARG A 37 4.04 1.82 6.93
N ARG A 38 3.70 2.07 5.66
CA ARG A 38 3.76 3.42 5.07
C ARG A 38 2.45 3.77 4.38
N LYS A 39 2.06 5.04 4.46
CA LYS A 39 0.94 5.55 3.67
C LYS A 39 1.39 5.79 2.23
N MET A 40 0.71 5.16 1.28
CA MET A 40 1.01 5.28 -0.15
C MET A 40 -0.29 5.36 -0.94
N PHE A 41 -0.43 6.32 -1.84
CA PHE A 41 -1.69 6.57 -2.60
C PHE A 41 -2.92 6.79 -1.70
N GLY A 42 -2.69 7.27 -0.46
CA GLY A 42 -3.76 7.41 0.54
C GLY A 42 -4.34 6.08 1.02
N CYS A 43 -3.56 5.00 0.87
CA CYS A 43 -3.79 3.63 1.30
C CYS A 43 -2.64 3.20 2.24
N ASP A 44 -2.73 2.00 2.82
CA ASP A 44 -1.72 1.48 3.74
C ASP A 44 -0.90 0.39 3.05
N ALA A 45 0.40 0.63 2.94
CA ALA A 45 1.35 -0.29 2.33
C ALA A 45 2.21 -0.95 3.41
N ALA A 46 2.30 -2.28 3.35
CA ALA A 46 3.10 -3.13 4.19
C ALA A 46 4.44 -3.43 3.53
N TYR A 47 5.50 -3.04 4.22
CA TYR A 47 6.87 -3.34 3.84
C TYR A 47 7.44 -4.37 4.81
N LEU A 48 8.20 -5.33 4.29
CA LEU A 48 9.02 -6.26 5.06
C LEU A 48 10.43 -6.19 4.48
N ASP A 49 11.44 -6.02 5.32
CA ASP A 49 12.84 -5.95 4.87
C ASP A 49 13.07 -4.83 3.83
N ASP A 50 12.44 -3.67 4.02
CA ASP A 50 12.39 -2.53 3.09
C ASP A 50 11.75 -2.83 1.70
N MET A 51 11.27 -4.05 1.46
CA MET A 51 10.56 -4.45 0.26
C MET A 51 9.05 -4.28 0.42
N LEU A 52 8.37 -3.88 -0.65
CA LEU A 52 6.92 -3.70 -0.64
C LEU A 52 6.21 -5.03 -0.96
N TYR A 53 5.40 -5.53 -0.02
CA TYR A 53 4.70 -6.81 -0.17
C TYR A 53 3.22 -6.63 -0.49
N LEU A 54 2.49 -5.96 0.38
CA LEU A 54 1.03 -5.82 0.30
C LEU A 54 0.62 -4.35 0.45
N VAL A 55 -0.47 -3.98 -0.20
CA VAL A 55 -1.12 -2.68 -0.02
C VAL A 55 -2.60 -2.93 0.20
N VAL A 56 -3.16 -2.39 1.27
CA VAL A 56 -4.60 -2.45 1.53
C VAL A 56 -5.21 -1.09 1.27
N ALA A 57 -6.40 -1.10 0.67
CA ALA A 57 -7.10 0.10 0.26
C ALA A 57 -8.62 -0.09 0.42
N ASP A 58 -9.27 0.77 1.19
CA ASP A 58 -10.74 0.82 1.36
C ASP A 58 -11.25 2.09 0.66
N ARG A 59 -11.19 2.07 -0.67
CA ARG A 59 -11.62 3.18 -1.54
C ARG A 59 -12.64 2.70 -2.56
N ASP A 60 -12.97 3.56 -3.52
CA ASP A 60 -13.77 3.18 -4.68
C ASP A 60 -12.98 2.22 -5.58
N GLU A 61 -13.66 1.30 -6.25
CA GLU A 61 -13.03 0.42 -7.23
C GLU A 61 -12.29 1.26 -8.29
N PRO A 62 -11.06 0.88 -8.68
CA PRO A 62 -10.38 -0.40 -8.45
C PRO A 62 -9.51 -0.47 -7.19
N TRP A 63 -9.64 0.46 -6.24
CA TRP A 63 -8.81 0.53 -5.03
C TRP A 63 -9.54 0.03 -3.78
N ASN A 64 -10.45 -0.94 -3.93
CA ASN A 64 -11.21 -1.49 -2.82
C ASN A 64 -10.82 -2.94 -2.54
N GLY A 65 -9.73 -3.15 -1.82
CA GLY A 65 -9.26 -4.48 -1.47
C GLY A 65 -7.77 -4.54 -1.16
N VAL A 66 -7.17 -5.67 -1.50
CA VAL A 66 -5.75 -5.97 -1.28
C VAL A 66 -5.02 -5.96 -2.61
N MET A 67 -3.88 -5.29 -2.65
CA MET A 67 -2.99 -5.25 -3.78
C MET A 67 -1.71 -5.97 -3.40
N VAL A 68 -1.26 -6.84 -4.30
CA VAL A 68 -0.10 -7.68 -4.10
C VAL A 68 1.02 -7.17 -4.99
N CYS A 69 2.09 -6.71 -4.35
CA CYS A 69 3.24 -6.18 -5.03
C CYS A 69 4.15 -7.34 -5.44
N THR A 70 4.01 -7.74 -6.71
CA THR A 70 4.84 -8.77 -7.35
C THR A 70 5.46 -8.22 -8.64
N SER A 71 6.40 -8.97 -9.22
CA SER A 71 6.97 -8.70 -10.54
C SER A 71 6.19 -9.45 -11.61
N HIS A 72 6.10 -8.88 -12.82
CA HIS A 72 5.33 -9.47 -13.93
C HIS A 72 5.73 -10.92 -14.25
N GLU A 73 7.01 -11.28 -14.13
CA GLU A 73 7.50 -12.65 -14.34
C GLU A 73 6.97 -13.66 -13.33
N ARG A 74 6.70 -13.22 -12.10
CA ARG A 74 6.22 -14.08 -10.99
C ARG A 74 4.71 -14.03 -10.84
N GLN A 75 4.07 -13.06 -11.48
CA GLN A 75 2.63 -12.88 -11.48
C GLN A 75 1.89 -14.13 -11.98
N ALA A 76 2.35 -14.74 -13.08
CA ALA A 76 1.73 -15.93 -13.65
C ALA A 76 1.73 -17.12 -12.67
N ALA A 77 2.82 -17.31 -11.93
CA ALA A 77 2.91 -18.35 -10.91
C ALA A 77 1.97 -18.09 -9.72
N LEU A 78 1.83 -16.82 -9.31
CA LEU A 78 0.92 -16.46 -8.21
C LEU A 78 -0.55 -16.55 -8.63
N MET A 79 -0.89 -16.18 -9.88
CA MET A 79 -2.23 -16.34 -10.43
C MET A 79 -2.62 -17.81 -10.63
N ALA A 80 -1.65 -18.69 -10.92
CA ALA A 80 -1.90 -20.13 -11.00
C ALA A 80 -2.25 -20.74 -9.63
N ASP A 81 -1.66 -20.21 -8.56
CA ASP A 81 -1.89 -20.63 -7.18
C ASP A 81 -3.19 -20.01 -6.62
N ILE A 82 -3.45 -18.75 -6.98
CA ILE A 82 -4.60 -17.96 -6.52
C ILE A 82 -5.31 -17.34 -7.74
N PRO A 83 -6.27 -18.06 -8.35
CA PRO A 83 -6.93 -17.63 -9.60
C PRO A 83 -7.82 -16.39 -9.44
N ASN A 84 -8.20 -16.01 -8.23
CA ASN A 84 -9.00 -14.81 -7.96
C ASN A 84 -8.17 -13.51 -8.07
N LEU A 85 -6.84 -13.60 -8.11
CA LEU A 85 -5.98 -12.44 -8.29
C LEU A 85 -6.01 -11.94 -9.73
N ASN A 86 -6.38 -10.68 -9.89
CA ASN A 86 -6.45 -10.03 -11.19
C ASN A 86 -5.38 -8.94 -11.30
N PRO A 87 -4.83 -8.68 -12.50
CA PRO A 87 -3.93 -7.53 -12.69
C PRO A 87 -4.67 -6.22 -12.40
N HIS A 88 -4.06 -5.34 -11.61
CA HIS A 88 -4.67 -4.07 -11.25
C HIS A 88 -4.73 -3.13 -12.47
N PRO A 89 -5.90 -2.54 -12.81
CA PRO A 89 -6.06 -1.76 -14.04
C PRO A 89 -5.17 -0.50 -14.11
N GLU A 90 -4.93 0.19 -12.99
CA GLU A 90 -4.04 1.37 -12.97
C GLU A 90 -2.56 1.03 -12.71
N LEU A 91 -2.31 -0.14 -12.14
CA LEU A 91 -1.00 -0.56 -11.67
C LEU A 91 -0.73 -1.94 -12.25
N GLY A 92 -0.81 -2.09 -13.58
CA GLY A 92 -0.81 -3.38 -14.28
C GLY A 92 0.37 -4.33 -14.04
N LYS A 93 1.34 -3.92 -13.21
CA LYS A 93 2.42 -4.75 -12.68
C LYS A 93 2.09 -5.42 -11.34
N TRP A 94 1.01 -5.01 -10.67
CA TRP A 94 0.57 -5.49 -9.37
C TRP A 94 -0.72 -6.28 -9.54
N LEU A 95 -0.90 -7.27 -8.67
CA LEU A 95 -2.14 -8.01 -8.59
C LEU A 95 -3.09 -7.33 -7.61
N TYR A 96 -4.37 -7.56 -7.80
CA TYR A 96 -5.48 -6.97 -7.09
C TYR A 96 -6.50 -8.05 -6.76
N LEU A 97 -6.91 -8.04 -5.49
CA LEU A 97 -8.01 -8.81 -4.97
C LEU A 97 -9.08 -7.83 -4.46
N PRO A 98 -10.26 -7.80 -5.10
CA PRO A 98 -11.33 -6.92 -4.65
C PRO A 98 -11.93 -7.42 -3.33
N GLN A 99 -12.29 -6.49 -2.44
CA GLN A 99 -13.00 -6.76 -1.18
C GLN A 99 -14.38 -7.40 -1.41
N THR A 100 -14.97 -7.20 -2.60
CA THR A 100 -16.27 -7.77 -2.99
C THR A 100 -16.20 -9.27 -3.31
N ASP A 101 -15.01 -9.86 -3.40
CA ASP A 101 -14.85 -11.29 -3.65
C ASP A 101 -15.25 -12.12 -2.42
N GLU A 102 -16.00 -13.20 -2.62
CA GLU A 102 -16.46 -14.07 -1.52
C GLU A 102 -15.31 -14.78 -0.80
N SER A 103 -14.19 -15.00 -1.49
CA SER A 103 -12.98 -15.62 -0.93
C SER A 103 -11.98 -14.58 -0.43
N PHE A 104 -12.36 -13.31 -0.36
CA PHE A 104 -11.46 -12.20 -0.02
C PHE A 104 -10.69 -12.44 1.28
N GLU A 105 -11.39 -12.74 2.38
CA GLU A 105 -10.77 -12.92 3.69
C GLU A 105 -9.78 -14.09 3.71
N THR A 106 -10.17 -15.22 3.11
CA THR A 106 -9.34 -16.43 3.00
C THR A 106 -8.08 -16.19 2.17
N ILE A 107 -8.21 -15.46 1.05
CA ILE A 107 -7.07 -15.15 0.19
C ILE A 107 -6.19 -14.07 0.82
N ALA A 108 -6.78 -13.05 1.46
CA ALA A 108 -6.04 -12.03 2.19
C ALA A 108 -5.18 -12.65 3.30
N ALA A 109 -5.73 -13.58 4.07
CA ALA A 109 -4.98 -14.33 5.08
C ALA A 109 -3.83 -15.14 4.46
N GLN A 110 -4.06 -15.83 3.34
CA GLN A 110 -3.00 -16.56 2.62
C GLN A 110 -1.90 -15.62 2.12
N LEU A 111 -2.26 -14.45 1.58
CA LEU A 111 -1.28 -13.46 1.11
C LEU A 111 -0.39 -12.94 2.25
N VAL A 112 -0.99 -12.76 3.43
CA VAL A 112 -0.27 -12.36 4.64
C VAL A 112 0.69 -13.45 5.10
N ASP A 113 0.25 -14.72 5.10
CA ASP A 113 1.11 -15.86 5.42
C ASP A 113 2.30 -15.97 4.46
N LEU A 114 2.05 -15.86 3.16
CA LEU A 114 3.12 -15.85 2.14
C LEU A 114 4.07 -14.66 2.32
N ALA A 115 3.57 -13.49 2.71
CA ALA A 115 4.42 -12.34 3.03
C ALA A 115 5.27 -12.60 4.29
N LEU A 116 4.69 -13.17 5.35
CA LEU A 116 5.40 -13.59 6.56
C LEU A 116 6.44 -14.69 6.29
N ALA A 117 6.19 -15.56 5.32
CA ALA A 117 7.14 -16.57 4.85
C ALA A 117 8.26 -16.00 3.98
N ARG A 118 8.23 -14.70 3.64
CA ARG A 118 9.13 -14.04 2.68
C ARG A 118 9.15 -14.77 1.35
N ASP A 119 7.98 -15.18 0.87
CA ASP A 119 7.89 -15.91 -0.40
C ASP A 119 8.52 -15.07 -1.54
N PRO A 120 9.44 -15.65 -2.34
CA PRO A 120 10.17 -14.92 -3.37
C PRO A 120 9.27 -14.43 -4.53
N ARG A 121 8.04 -14.94 -4.64
CA ARG A 121 7.02 -14.45 -5.59
C ARG A 121 6.50 -13.08 -5.18
N LEU A 122 6.49 -12.78 -3.89
CA LEU A 122 6.07 -11.51 -3.30
C LEU A 122 7.27 -10.59 -3.06
N GLY A 123 7.00 -9.31 -2.84
CA GLY A 123 8.05 -8.35 -2.55
C GLY A 123 8.60 -7.73 -3.81
N VAL A 124 8.39 -6.42 -3.93
CA VAL A 124 9.03 -5.58 -4.94
C VAL A 124 9.89 -4.58 -4.21
N VAL A 125 11.19 -4.57 -4.52
CA VAL A 125 12.09 -3.52 -4.04
C VAL A 125 11.58 -2.19 -4.59
N PRO A 126 11.07 -1.28 -3.75
CA PRO A 126 10.63 0.02 -4.23
C PRO A 126 11.84 0.72 -4.84
N LYS A 127 11.74 1.15 -6.11
CA LYS A 127 12.82 1.94 -6.72
C LYS A 127 13.10 3.14 -5.81
N PRO A 128 14.34 3.32 -5.32
CA PRO A 128 14.64 4.40 -4.39
C PRO A 128 14.28 5.72 -5.07
N LYS A 129 13.36 6.47 -4.46
CA LYS A 129 13.05 7.83 -4.93
C LYS A 129 14.35 8.63 -4.82
N ALA A 130 14.94 8.95 -5.97
CA ALA A 130 16.02 9.92 -6.03
C ALA A 130 15.58 11.14 -5.23
N ARG A 131 16.27 11.42 -4.13
CA ARG A 131 15.98 12.54 -3.23
C ARG A 131 15.99 13.79 -4.11
N ARG A 132 14.82 14.37 -4.40
CA ARG A 132 14.73 15.65 -5.12
C ARG A 132 15.64 16.60 -4.36
N ARG A 133 16.79 16.93 -4.94
CA ARG A 133 17.67 17.97 -4.40
C ARG A 133 16.78 19.20 -4.27
N LYS A 134 16.62 19.71 -3.04
CA LYS A 134 16.04 21.05 -2.84
C LYS A 134 16.79 21.97 -3.81
N PRO A 135 16.12 22.68 -4.74
CA PRO A 135 16.81 23.70 -5.49
C PRO A 135 17.36 24.69 -4.46
N TRP A 136 18.68 24.80 -4.42
CA TRP A 136 19.35 25.83 -3.65
C TRP A 136 19.12 27.16 -4.39
N ARG A 137 18.46 28.09 -3.70
CA ARG A 137 18.48 29.57 -3.81
C ARG A 137 18.90 30.22 -5.15
N THR A 138 18.16 31.21 -5.62
CA THR A 138 18.74 32.51 -6.04
C THR A 138 17.71 33.62 -5.83
N GLU A 139 18.15 34.64 -5.10
CA GLU A 139 17.50 35.93 -4.85
C GLU A 139 17.41 36.76 -6.14
N ALA A 140 16.34 37.55 -6.29
CA ALA A 140 16.30 38.79 -7.06
C ALA A 140 15.26 39.72 -6.45
#